data_AF-A0A370FVL9-F1
#
_entry.id   AF-A0A370FVL9-F1
#
_cell.length_a   1.000
_cell.length_b   1.000
_cell.length_c   1.000
_cell.angle_alpha   90.00
_cell.angle_beta   90.00
_cell.angle_gamma   90.00
#
_symmetry.space_group_name_H-M   'P 1'
#
loop_
_entity.id
_entity.type
_entity.pdbx_description
1 polymer ?
#
loop_
_entity_poly.entity_id
_entity_poly.type
_entity_poly.pdbx_seq_one_letter_code
_entity_poly.pdbx_strand_id
1 'polypeptide(L)'
;MKHAQTHPDRIAEILTGLDRLRAADLKTTVVPLGDREVIGYSCHIHGAAVHRYEHAAPADPDVLAAFENRLGVGLPADYREWITRVGDGGAGPMLGLL
;
A
#
# COMPACT_ATOMS: atom_id res chain seq x y z
N MET A 1 1.06 29.05 -14.44
CA MET A 1 2.21 28.14 -14.25
C MET A 1 1.69 26.92 -13.51
N LYS A 2 1.70 25.73 -14.12
CA LYS A 2 1.33 24.49 -13.41
C LYS A 2 2.53 24.12 -12.55
N HIS A 3 2.38 24.10 -11.22
CA HIS A 3 3.42 23.56 -10.34
C HIS A 3 3.73 22.13 -10.81
N ALA A 4 4.98 21.85 -11.15
CA ALA A 4 5.42 20.48 -11.38
C ALA A 4 5.34 19.77 -10.02
N GLN A 5 4.40 18.85 -9.89
CA GLN A 5 4.18 18.08 -8.66
C GLN A 5 5.42 17.25 -8.36
N THR A 6 5.93 17.33 -7.13
CA THR A 6 7.11 16.55 -6.73
C THR A 6 6.71 15.10 -6.42
N HIS A 7 7.66 14.16 -6.45
CA HIS A 7 7.39 12.76 -6.09
C HIS A 7 6.83 12.59 -4.66
N PRO A 8 7.34 13.31 -3.64
CA PRO A 8 6.73 13.34 -2.32
C PRO A 8 5.26 13.76 -2.32
N ASP A 9 4.91 14.78 -3.12
CA ASP A 9 3.52 15.26 -3.21
C ASP A 9 2.59 14.19 -3.79
N ARG A 10 3.10 13.41 -4.76
CA ARG A 10 2.34 12.34 -5.39
C ARG A 10 2.14 11.13 -4.47
N ILE A 11 3.16 10.76 -3.69
CA ILE A 11 3.04 9.70 -2.68
C ILE A 11 1.98 10.09 -1.63
N ALA A 12 2.02 11.31 -1.13
CA ALA A 12 1.05 11.80 -0.16
C ALA A 12 -0.38 11.79 -0.72
N GLU A 13 -0.55 12.17 -2.00
CA GLU A 13 -1.84 12.11 -2.69
C GLU A 13 -2.39 10.68 -2.79
N ILE A 14 -1.54 9.72 -3.17
CA ILE A 14 -1.93 8.30 -3.28
C ILE A 14 -2.39 7.76 -1.93
N LEU A 15 -1.61 7.98 -0.87
CA LEU A 15 -1.95 7.54 0.49
C LEU A 15 -3.26 8.17 0.97
N THR A 16 -3.44 9.46 0.73
CA THR A 16 -4.69 10.17 1.07
C THR A 16 -5.88 9.62 0.28
N GLY A 17 -5.69 9.29 -1.00
CA GLY A 17 -6.72 8.68 -1.84
C GLY A 17 -7.14 7.30 -1.31
N LEU A 18 -6.16 6.50 -0.91
CA LEU A 18 -6.38 5.18 -0.34
C LEU A 18 -7.17 5.24 0.97
N ASP A 19 -6.79 6.14 1.88
CA ASP A 19 -7.50 6.34 3.15
C ASP A 19 -8.97 6.73 2.93
N ARG A 20 -9.24 7.56 1.91
CA ARG A 20 -10.62 7.93 1.54
C ARG A 20 -11.41 6.73 1.03
N LEU A 21 -10.82 5.91 0.16
CA LEU A 21 -11.48 4.69 -0.36
C LEU A 21 -11.77 3.70 0.77
N ARG A 22 -10.78 3.48 1.65
CA ARG A 22 -10.94 2.65 2.85
C ARG A 22 -12.08 3.13 3.73
N ALA A 23 -12.13 4.43 4.03
CA ALA A 23 -13.17 5.00 4.88
C ALA A 23 -14.58 4.87 4.26
N ALA A 24 -14.69 5.00 2.94
CA ALA A 24 -15.96 4.89 2.23
C ALA A 24 -16.45 3.43 2.16
N ASP A 25 -15.57 2.49 1.83
CA ASP A 25 -15.94 1.13 1.41
C ASP A 25 -15.75 0.06 2.49
N LEU A 26 -14.66 0.09 3.25
CA LEU A 26 -14.37 -0.97 4.23
C LEU A 26 -15.37 -0.91 5.39
N LYS A 27 -16.13 -1.99 5.57
CA LYS A 27 -16.98 -2.19 6.76
C LYS A 27 -16.43 -3.31 7.61
N THR A 28 -16.53 -3.13 8.92
CA THR A 28 -16.15 -4.14 9.92
C THR A 28 -17.37 -4.50 10.75
N THR A 29 -17.54 -5.79 11.01
CA THR A 29 -18.66 -6.31 11.78
C THR A 29 -18.15 -7.42 12.69
N VAL A 30 -18.64 -7.46 13.93
CA VAL A 30 -18.37 -8.59 14.82
C VAL A 30 -19.31 -9.73 14.45
N VAL A 31 -18.73 -10.89 14.13
CA VAL A 31 -19.45 -12.08 13.67
C VAL A 31 -19.21 -13.23 14.65
N PRO A 32 -20.25 -13.91 15.14
CA PRO A 32 -20.08 -15.11 15.95
C PRO A 32 -19.54 -16.26 15.08
N LEU A 33 -18.50 -16.94 15.56
CA LEU A 33 -17.89 -18.11 14.93
C LEU A 33 -17.68 -19.20 15.98
N GLY A 34 -18.74 -19.97 16.24
CA GLY A 34 -18.75 -20.98 17.29
C GLY A 34 -18.85 -20.36 18.67
N ASP A 35 -17.84 -20.61 19.51
CA ASP A 35 -17.70 -20.13 20.88
C ASP A 35 -16.92 -18.80 20.99
N ARG A 36 -16.55 -18.20 19.85
CA ARG A 36 -15.80 -16.94 19.79
C ARG A 36 -16.44 -15.93 18.85
N GLU A 37 -16.15 -14.66 19.11
CA GLU A 37 -16.44 -13.57 18.18
C GLU A 37 -15.21 -13.25 17.34
N VAL A 38 -15.42 -12.97 16.05
CA VAL A 38 -14.37 -12.56 15.12
C VAL A 38 -14.76 -11.28 14.40
N ILE A 39 -13.76 -10.51 13.93
CA ILE A 39 -14.02 -9.35 13.09
C ILE A 39 -14.12 -9.81 11.63
N GLY A 40 -15.30 -9.68 11.05
CA GLY A 40 -15.54 -9.80 9.61
C GLY A 40 -15.33 -8.46 8.92
N TYR A 41 -14.95 -8.52 7.64
CA TYR A 41 -14.75 -7.35 6.79
C TYR A 41 -15.55 -7.51 5.50
N SER A 42 -16.10 -6.40 4.98
CA SER A 42 -16.71 -6.36 3.65
C SER A 42 -16.23 -5.14 2.88
N CYS A 43 -15.94 -5.34 1.60
CA CYS A 43 -15.51 -4.33 0.64
C CYS A 43 -16.29 -4.53 -0.66
N HIS A 44 -16.69 -3.46 -1.34
CA HIS A 44 -17.39 -3.52 -2.63
C HIS A 44 -16.48 -3.17 -3.81
N ILE A 45 -15.34 -2.50 -3.57
CA ILE A 45 -14.38 -2.21 -4.64
C ILE A 45 -13.63 -3.49 -5.03
N HIS A 46 -13.44 -3.67 -6.33
CA HIS A 46 -12.73 -4.83 -6.88
C HIS A 46 -11.31 -4.93 -6.29
N GLY A 47 -10.90 -6.12 -5.85
CA GLY A 47 -9.61 -6.36 -5.21
C GLY A 47 -9.53 -5.99 -3.71
N ALA A 48 -10.38 -5.08 -3.24
CA ALA A 48 -10.32 -4.60 -1.85
C ALA A 48 -10.71 -5.67 -0.81
N ALA A 49 -11.51 -6.67 -1.16
CA ALA A 49 -11.80 -7.79 -0.26
C ALA A 49 -10.55 -8.65 0.04
N VAL A 50 -9.57 -8.65 -0.86
CA VAL A 50 -8.29 -9.37 -0.70
C VAL A 50 -7.24 -8.49 -0.04
N HIS A 51 -7.15 -7.22 -0.47
CA HIS A 51 -6.08 -6.30 -0.08
C HIS A 51 -6.42 -5.34 1.07
N ARG A 52 -7.71 -5.17 1.38
CA ARG A 52 -8.24 -4.33 2.48
C ARG A 52 -7.72 -2.90 2.53
N TYR A 53 -7.34 -2.33 1.38
CA TYR A 53 -6.75 -0.99 1.30
C TYR A 53 -5.42 -0.87 2.08
N GLU A 54 -4.69 -1.97 2.22
CA GLU A 54 -3.43 -2.03 2.96
C GLU A 54 -2.25 -2.18 1.97
N HIS A 55 -1.21 -1.37 2.18
CA HIS A 55 0.10 -1.61 1.60
C HIS A 55 0.86 -2.63 2.46
N ALA A 56 1.81 -3.35 1.85
CA ALA A 56 2.83 -4.03 2.62
C ALA A 56 3.67 -3.02 3.41
N ALA A 57 4.36 -3.48 4.45
CA ALA A 57 5.26 -2.62 5.20
C ALA A 57 6.33 -2.03 4.27
N PRO A 58 6.74 -0.76 4.47
CA PRO A 58 7.90 -0.24 3.77
C PRO A 58 9.16 -1.03 4.10
N ALA A 59 10.05 -1.20 3.12
CA ALA A 59 11.32 -1.86 3.38
C ALA A 59 12.23 -0.98 4.24
N ASP A 60 13.05 -1.64 5.06
CA ASP A 60 14.15 -1.00 5.76
C ASP A 60 15.18 -0.47 4.74
N PRO A 61 15.56 0.83 4.79
CA PRO A 61 16.58 1.40 3.91
C PRO A 61 17.91 0.64 3.92
N ASP A 62 18.33 0.07 5.05
CA ASP A 62 19.58 -0.67 5.16
C ASP A 62 19.50 -2.03 4.45
N VAL A 63 18.33 -2.68 4.52
CA VAL A 63 18.05 -3.91 3.78
C VAL A 63 18.05 -3.64 2.28
N LEU A 64 17.46 -2.51 1.87
CA LEU A 64 17.43 -2.10 0.46
C LEU A 64 18.84 -1.79 -0.07
N ALA A 65 19.66 -1.07 0.69
CA ALA A 65 21.04 -0.80 0.33
C ALA A 65 21.87 -2.10 0.23
N ALA A 66 21.68 -3.04 1.16
CA ALA A 66 22.33 -4.35 1.10
C ALA A 66 21.91 -5.16 -0.16
N PHE A 67 20.64 -5.06 -0.56
CA PHE A 67 20.13 -5.65 -1.79
C PHE A 67 20.77 -5.03 -3.05
N GLU A 68 20.78 -3.70 -3.16
CA GLU A 68 21.40 -2.95 -4.27
C GLU A 68 22.90 -3.33 -4.40
N ASN A 69 23.62 -3.34 -3.28
CA ASN A 69 25.04 -3.72 -3.24
C ASN A 69 25.29 -5.17 -3.64
N ARG A 70 24.50 -6.11 -3.14
CA ARG A 70 24.64 -7.54 -3.45
C ARG A 70 24.45 -7.83 -4.94
N LEU A 71 23.56 -7.09 -5.60
CA LEU A 71 23.27 -7.26 -7.02
C LEU A 71 24.11 -6.35 -7.93
N GLY A 72 24.82 -5.37 -7.36
CA GLY A 72 25.57 -4.37 -8.13
C GLY A 72 24.67 -3.46 -8.97
N VAL A 73 23.44 -3.22 -8.53
CA VAL A 73 22.44 -2.40 -9.23
C VAL A 73 21.92 -1.29 -8.32
N GLY A 74 21.71 -0.11 -8.88
CA GLY A 74 20.94 0.95 -8.24
C GLY A 74 19.51 0.92 -8.77
N LEU A 75 18.53 0.83 -7.87
CA LEU A 75 17.13 1.03 -8.23
C LEU A 75 16.89 2.50 -8.62
N PRO A 76 15.90 2.77 -9.50
CA PRO A 76 15.46 4.14 -9.76
C PRO A 76 15.11 4.88 -8.46
N ALA A 77 15.46 6.16 -8.38
CA ALA A 77 15.25 6.96 -7.17
C ALA A 77 13.80 6.93 -6.68
N ASP A 78 12.86 7.11 -7.60
CA ASP A 78 11.42 7.10 -7.31
C ASP A 78 10.94 5.74 -6.79
N TYR A 79 11.54 4.65 -7.27
CA TYR A 79 11.19 3.30 -6.81
C TYR A 79 11.78 3.02 -5.42
N ARG A 80 12.99 3.52 -5.14
CA ARG A 80 13.58 3.47 -3.80
C ARG A 80 12.73 4.24 -2.79
N GLU A 81 12.25 5.41 -3.18
CA GLU A 81 11.37 6.23 -2.36
C GLU A 81 10.04 5.53 -2.09
N TRP A 82 9.43 4.92 -3.12
CA TRP A 82 8.20 4.14 -2.96
C TRP A 82 8.38 2.97 -1.97
N ILE A 83 9.38 2.11 -2.20
CA ILE A 83 9.59 0.92 -1.37
C ILE A 83 9.83 1.27 0.10
N THR A 84 10.54 2.37 0.37
CA THR A 84 10.94 2.75 1.74
C THR A 84 9.91 3.64 2.46
N ARG A 85 8.95 4.23 1.74
CA ARG A 85 7.93 5.12 2.32
C ARG A 85 6.50 4.62 2.21
N VAL A 86 6.20 3.77 1.23
CA VAL A 86 4.82 3.32 0.93
C VAL A 86 4.65 1.84 1.21
N GLY A 87 5.48 1.00 0.58
CA GLY A 87 5.41 -0.45 0.78
C GLY A 87 6.30 -1.21 -0.18
N ASP A 88 6.86 -2.32 0.28
CA ASP A 88 7.74 -3.20 -0.51
C ASP A 88 6.99 -4.27 -1.32
N GLY A 89 5.66 -4.31 -1.18
CA GLY A 89 4.78 -5.24 -1.87
C GLY A 89 4.37 -4.75 -3.27
N GLY A 90 4.01 -5.70 -4.13
CA GLY A 90 3.40 -5.40 -5.42
C GLY A 90 2.06 -4.67 -5.24
N ALA A 91 1.76 -3.77 -6.15
CA ALA A 91 0.40 -3.27 -6.30
C ALA A 91 -0.45 -4.45 -6.80
N GLY A 92 -1.46 -4.86 -6.03
CA GLY A 92 -2.11 -6.18 -6.12
C GLY A 92 -2.58 -6.63 -7.53
N PRO A 93 -2.82 -7.94 -7.74
CA PRO A 93 -3.29 -8.47 -9.02
C PRO A 93 -4.54 -7.72 -9.52
N MET A 94 -4.58 -7.47 -10.83
CA MET A 94 -5.53 -6.59 -11.56
C MET A 94 -5.26 -5.08 -11.51
N LEU A 95 -4.05 -4.67 -11.92
CA LEU A 95 -3.66 -3.27 -12.21
C LEU A 95 -3.43 -2.36 -11.02
N GLY A 96 -3.04 -2.90 -9.86
CA GLY A 96 -2.12 -2.17 -8.98
C GLY A 96 -2.54 -0.77 -8.56
N LEU A 97 -3.85 -0.56 -8.42
CA LEU A 97 -4.41 0.52 -7.66
C LEU A 97 -5.13 -0.14 -6.50
N LEU A 98 -4.72 0.23 -5.30
CA LEU A 98 -5.58 0.06 -4.14
C LEU A 98 -6.80 0.99 -4.27
#